data_AF-A0A7Y5T9C0-F1
#
_entry.id   AF-A0A7Y5T9C0-F1
#
_cell.length_a   1.000
_cell.length_b   1.000
_cell.length_c   1.000
_cell.angle_alpha   90.00
_cell.angle_beta   90.00
_cell.angle_gamma   90.00
#
_symmetry.space_group_name_H-M   'P 1'
#
loop_
_entity.id
_entity.type
_entity.pdbx_description
1 polymer ?
#
loop_
_entity_poly.entity_id
_entity_poly.type
_entity_poly.pdbx_seq_one_letter_code
_entity_poly.pdbx_strand_id
1 'polypeptide(L)'
;MQLRALHHHHSDEDANIWPHLRSLVPEATEVLDRLEADHQEMDDVIERLTGPRRPAPEQASDLRSLHTLLNAHLDLEESRVVPLIRSHVTPGWWEEAGKEVSKNHGRDLPMVAAWTLDAADEEQRAHIFATAPLLLRVLYRLSWRRAYERRAAQVFG
;
A
#
# COMPACT_ATOMS: atom_id res chain seq x y z
N MET A 1 -6.04 -7.59 8.04
CA MET A 1 -5.34 -6.32 8.34
C MET A 1 -4.43 -5.97 7.18
N GLN A 2 -3.33 -6.70 6.92
CA GLN A 2 -2.48 -6.45 5.74
C GLN A 2 -3.25 -6.59 4.41
N LEU A 3 -4.02 -7.67 4.22
CA LEU A 3 -4.87 -7.83 3.02
C LEU A 3 -5.90 -6.70 2.82
N ARG A 4 -6.39 -6.09 3.91
CA ARG A 4 -7.31 -4.94 3.82
C ARG A 4 -6.58 -3.67 3.40
N ALA A 5 -5.36 -3.47 3.91
CA ALA A 5 -4.52 -2.35 3.51
C ALA A 5 -4.11 -2.47 2.04
N LEU A 6 -3.81 -3.69 1.58
CA LEU A 6 -3.50 -3.97 0.17
C LEU A 6 -4.68 -3.65 -0.75
N HIS A 7 -5.88 -4.12 -0.42
CA HIS A 7 -7.09 -3.75 -1.17
C HIS A 7 -7.34 -2.23 -1.19
N HIS A 8 -7.11 -1.54 -0.06
CA HIS A 8 -7.23 -0.08 0.00
C HIS A 8 -6.20 0.63 -0.89
N HIS A 9 -4.98 0.10 -0.98
CA HIS A 9 -3.94 0.61 -1.86
C HIS A 9 -4.32 0.49 -3.34
N HIS A 10 -4.77 -0.69 -3.80
CA HIS A 10 -5.28 -0.87 -5.17
C HIS A 10 -6.41 0.13 -5.47
N SER A 11 -7.39 0.23 -4.55
CA SER A 11 -8.54 1.13 -4.70
C SER A 11 -8.13 2.60 -4.83
N ASP A 12 -7.08 3.03 -4.12
CA ASP A 12 -6.61 4.41 -4.19
C ASP A 12 -5.90 4.70 -5.53
N GLU A 13 -5.08 3.77 -5.98
CA GLU A 13 -4.38 3.88 -7.25
C GLU A 13 -5.34 3.98 -8.43
N ASP A 14 -6.32 3.08 -8.48
CA ASP A 14 -7.32 3.04 -9.55
C ASP A 14 -8.20 4.30 -9.54
N ALA A 15 -8.57 4.80 -8.35
CA ALA A 15 -9.46 5.96 -8.22
C ALA A 15 -8.75 7.30 -8.42
N ASN A 16 -7.47 7.40 -8.05
CA ASN A 16 -6.76 8.68 -7.95
C ASN A 16 -5.48 8.74 -8.79
N ILE A 17 -4.55 7.79 -8.60
CA ILE A 17 -3.21 7.87 -9.18
C ILE A 17 -3.23 7.57 -10.69
N TRP A 18 -3.87 6.47 -11.13
CA TRP A 18 -3.92 6.09 -12.54
C TRP A 18 -4.65 7.12 -13.40
N PRO A 19 -5.84 7.63 -13.03
CA PRO A 19 -6.49 8.68 -13.81
C PRO A 19 -5.64 9.95 -13.94
N HIS A 20 -4.96 10.35 -12.86
CA HIS A 20 -4.08 11.51 -12.90
C HIS A 20 -2.87 11.26 -13.81
N LEU A 21 -2.20 10.12 -13.68
CA LEU A 21 -1.03 9.80 -14.49
C LEU A 21 -1.39 9.64 -15.97
N ARG A 22 -2.54 9.04 -16.30
CA ARG A 22 -3.07 9.00 -17.70
C ARG A 22 -3.23 10.40 -18.29
N SER A 23 -3.62 11.39 -17.48
CA SER A 23 -3.75 12.78 -17.95
C SER A 23 -2.40 13.48 -18.21
N LEU A 24 -1.34 13.03 -17.56
CA LEU A 24 0.02 13.58 -17.69
C LEU A 24 0.86 12.85 -18.73
N VAL A 25 0.69 11.53 -18.85
CA VAL A 25 1.49 10.63 -19.68
C VAL A 25 0.54 9.66 -20.43
N PRO A 26 -0.15 10.10 -21.49
CA PRO A 26 -1.11 9.27 -22.22
C PRO A 26 -0.51 7.96 -22.75
N GLU A 27 0.78 7.94 -23.07
CA GLU A 27 1.52 6.75 -23.55
C GLU A 27 1.62 5.64 -22.48
N ALA A 28 1.40 5.96 -21.20
CA ALA A 28 1.39 4.99 -20.11
C ALA A 28 0.05 4.24 -19.99
N THR A 29 -0.99 4.61 -20.76
CA THR A 29 -2.34 4.05 -20.60
C THR A 29 -2.34 2.51 -20.68
N GLU A 30 -1.62 1.92 -21.62
CA GLU A 30 -1.58 0.45 -21.77
C GLU A 30 -1.01 -0.26 -20.53
N VAL A 31 0.05 0.28 -19.92
CA VAL A 31 0.62 -0.34 -18.70
C VAL A 31 -0.27 -0.10 -17.49
N LEU A 32 -0.96 1.04 -17.41
CA LEU A 32 -1.89 1.33 -16.32
C LEU A 32 -3.14 0.45 -16.41
N ASP A 33 -3.68 0.22 -17.62
CA ASP A 33 -4.79 -0.71 -17.83
C ASP A 33 -4.40 -2.15 -17.44
N ARG A 34 -3.14 -2.53 -17.69
CA ARG A 34 -2.62 -3.83 -17.25
C ARG A 34 -2.57 -3.93 -15.73
N LEU A 35 -2.06 -2.92 -15.04
CA LEU A 35 -1.95 -2.92 -13.57
C LEU A 35 -3.34 -2.91 -12.91
N GLU A 36 -4.29 -2.15 -13.44
CA GLU A 36 -5.69 -2.14 -12.98
C GLU A 36 -6.37 -3.52 -13.19
N ALA A 37 -6.05 -4.23 -14.27
CA ALA A 37 -6.51 -5.62 -14.45
C ALA A 37 -5.86 -6.58 -13.44
N ASP A 38 -4.56 -6.41 -13.15
CA ASP A 38 -3.87 -7.19 -12.12
C ASP A 38 -4.47 -6.92 -10.72
N HIS A 39 -4.88 -5.67 -10.42
CA HIS A 39 -5.63 -5.32 -9.19
C HIS A 39 -6.93 -6.11 -9.07
N GLN A 40 -7.73 -6.17 -10.13
CA GLN A 40 -9.00 -6.91 -10.13
C GLN A 40 -8.79 -8.40 -9.81
N GLU A 41 -7.78 -9.04 -10.42
CA GLU A 41 -7.45 -10.44 -10.14
C GLU A 41 -7.00 -10.64 -8.68
N MET A 42 -6.15 -9.75 -8.16
CA MET A 42 -5.69 -9.82 -6.77
C MET A 42 -6.81 -9.56 -5.76
N ASP A 43 -7.69 -8.61 -6.05
CA ASP A 43 -8.83 -8.25 -5.20
C ASP A 43 -9.80 -9.42 -5.05
N ASP A 44 -10.08 -10.17 -6.12
CA ASP A 44 -10.87 -11.41 -6.04
C ASP A 44 -10.25 -12.43 -5.08
N VAL A 45 -8.92 -12.55 -5.07
CA VAL A 45 -8.19 -13.44 -4.15
C VAL A 45 -8.26 -12.91 -2.71
N ILE A 46 -8.09 -11.60 -2.53
CA ILE A 46 -8.15 -10.91 -1.24
C ILE A 46 -9.55 -11.05 -0.62
N GLU A 47 -10.62 -10.91 -1.40
CA GLU A 47 -11.99 -11.12 -0.94
C GLU A 47 -12.20 -12.53 -0.41
N ARG A 48 -11.74 -13.55 -1.14
CA ARG A 48 -11.81 -14.94 -0.70
C ARG A 48 -11.00 -15.21 0.58
N LEU A 49 -9.91 -14.49 0.79
CA LEU A 49 -9.04 -14.62 1.98
C LEU A 49 -9.57 -13.84 3.20
N THR A 50 -10.34 -12.77 2.97
CA THR A 50 -10.88 -11.91 4.02
C THR A 50 -12.34 -12.20 4.38
N GLY A 51 -13.04 -12.96 3.53
CA GLY A 51 -14.38 -13.48 3.75
C GLY A 51 -14.47 -14.64 4.75
N PRO A 52 -15.56 -15.44 4.69
CA PRO A 52 -15.77 -16.58 5.59
C PRO A 52 -14.59 -17.58 5.57
N ARG A 53 -14.30 -18.18 6.73
CA ARG A 53 -13.20 -19.13 6.87
C ARG A 53 -13.43 -20.38 6.00
N ARG A 54 -12.48 -20.66 5.12
CA ARG A 54 -12.43 -21.86 4.26
C ARG A 54 -11.44 -22.92 4.79
N PRO A 55 -11.39 -24.14 4.24
CA PRO A 55 -10.36 -25.11 4.59
C PRO A 55 -8.93 -24.56 4.45
N ALA A 56 -8.04 -24.97 5.35
CA ALA A 56 -6.66 -24.47 5.38
C ALA A 56 -5.88 -24.70 4.07
N PRO A 57 -6.01 -25.84 3.36
CA PRO A 57 -5.32 -26.04 2.08
C PRO A 57 -5.74 -25.04 0.99
N GLU A 58 -7.02 -24.67 0.95
CA GLU A 58 -7.55 -23.69 -0.01
C GLU A 58 -7.00 -22.29 0.30
N GLN A 59 -7.06 -21.86 1.56
CA GLN A 59 -6.49 -20.57 1.97
C GLN A 59 -4.99 -20.49 1.68
N ALA A 60 -4.25 -21.58 1.92
CA ALA A 60 -2.83 -21.64 1.59
C ALA A 60 -2.58 -21.55 0.08
N SER A 61 -3.47 -22.09 -0.74
CA SER A 61 -3.39 -21.97 -2.20
C SER A 61 -3.64 -20.54 -2.67
N ASP A 62 -4.66 -19.88 -2.13
CA ASP A 62 -4.94 -18.48 -2.45
C ASP A 62 -3.80 -17.56 -1.98
N LEU A 63 -3.22 -17.79 -0.80
CA LEU A 63 -2.05 -17.03 -0.34
C LEU A 63 -0.83 -17.18 -1.25
N ARG A 64 -0.56 -18.40 -1.77
CA ARG A 64 0.51 -18.61 -2.75
C ARG A 64 0.22 -17.91 -4.07
N SER A 65 -1.04 -17.97 -4.52
CA SER A 65 -1.46 -17.32 -5.77
C SER A 65 -1.32 -15.80 -5.65
N LEU A 66 -1.82 -15.21 -4.56
CA LEU A 66 -1.67 -13.80 -4.26
C LEU A 66 -0.19 -13.39 -4.17
N HIS A 67 0.66 -14.22 -3.55
CA HIS A 67 2.09 -13.94 -3.50
C HIS A 67 2.72 -13.86 -4.90
N THR A 68 2.41 -14.82 -5.78
CA THR A 68 2.93 -14.80 -7.15
C THR A 68 2.41 -13.60 -7.95
N LEU A 69 1.11 -13.32 -7.88
CA LEU A 69 0.49 -12.18 -8.58
C LEU A 69 1.07 -10.86 -8.09
N LEU A 70 1.13 -10.67 -6.77
CA LEU A 70 1.61 -9.42 -6.17
C LEU A 70 3.06 -9.12 -6.55
N ASN A 71 3.96 -10.10 -6.54
CA ASN A 71 5.35 -9.85 -6.93
C ASN A 71 5.47 -9.47 -8.42
N ALA A 72 4.73 -10.15 -9.30
CA ALA A 72 4.74 -9.82 -10.72
C ALA A 72 4.16 -8.41 -10.99
N HIS A 73 3.10 -8.06 -10.27
CA HIS A 73 2.49 -6.73 -10.31
C HIS A 73 3.48 -5.65 -9.85
N LEU A 74 4.10 -5.82 -8.69
CA LEU A 74 5.09 -4.88 -8.15
C LEU A 74 6.29 -4.71 -9.09
N ASP A 75 6.83 -5.81 -9.65
CA ASP A 75 7.93 -5.74 -10.62
C ASP A 75 7.57 -4.85 -11.83
N LEU A 76 6.34 -4.96 -12.33
CA LEU A 76 5.85 -4.15 -13.44
C LEU A 76 5.66 -2.68 -13.02
N GLU A 77 4.97 -2.45 -11.91
CA GLU A 77 4.67 -1.12 -11.40
C GLU A 77 5.95 -0.33 -11.08
N GLU A 78 6.87 -0.93 -10.33
CA GLU A 78 8.12 -0.30 -9.90
C GLU A 78 9.04 0.01 -11.09
N SER A 79 9.08 -0.88 -12.10
CA SER A 79 9.96 -0.68 -13.26
C SER A 79 9.39 0.28 -14.31
N ARG A 80 8.07 0.41 -14.40
CA ARG A 80 7.41 1.16 -15.50
C ARG A 80 6.66 2.40 -15.05
N VAL A 81 6.02 2.38 -13.89
CA VAL A 81 5.08 3.42 -13.47
C VAL A 81 5.65 4.30 -12.38
N VAL A 82 6.32 3.74 -11.37
CA VAL A 82 6.97 4.54 -10.31
C VAL A 82 7.93 5.61 -10.87
N PRO A 83 8.76 5.35 -11.91
CA PRO A 83 9.59 6.40 -12.52
C PRO A 83 8.76 7.53 -13.15
N LEU A 84 7.63 7.20 -13.77
CA LEU A 84 6.74 8.19 -14.37
C LEU A 84 6.10 9.07 -13.32
N ILE A 85 5.65 8.50 -12.20
CA ILE A 85 5.16 9.24 -11.04
C ILE A 85 6.22 10.24 -10.59
N ARG A 86 7.45 9.77 -10.36
CA ARG A 86 8.56 10.62 -9.90
C ARG A 86 8.91 11.75 -10.86
N SER A 87 8.76 11.54 -12.17
CA SER A 87 9.12 12.54 -13.18
C SER A 87 8.00 13.53 -13.52
N HIS A 88 6.74 13.14 -13.38
CA HIS A 88 5.60 13.93 -13.90
C HIS A 88 4.65 14.41 -12.81
N VAL A 89 4.54 13.69 -11.69
CA VAL A 89 3.62 14.06 -10.61
C VAL A 89 4.30 15.10 -9.72
N THR A 90 3.62 16.24 -9.54
CA THR A 90 4.18 17.32 -8.72
C THR A 90 4.15 16.96 -7.24
N PRO A 91 5.13 17.44 -6.44
CA PRO A 91 5.11 17.22 -4.99
C PRO A 91 3.83 17.71 -4.30
N GLY A 92 3.27 18.84 -4.77
CA GLY A 92 2.04 19.41 -4.19
C GLY A 92 0.82 18.54 -4.43
N TRP A 93 0.66 17.96 -5.63
CA TRP A 93 -0.41 16.99 -5.88
C TRP A 93 -0.22 15.73 -5.03
N TRP A 94 1.02 15.22 -4.94
CA TRP A 94 1.33 14.02 -4.17
C TRP A 94 1.03 14.18 -2.67
N GLU A 95 1.39 15.33 -2.10
CA GLU A 95 1.11 15.63 -0.69
C GLU A 95 -0.40 15.70 -0.43
N GLU A 96 -1.18 16.29 -1.33
CA GLU A 96 -2.62 16.40 -1.17
C GLU A 96 -3.32 15.04 -1.30
N ALA A 97 -2.95 14.24 -2.32
CA ALA A 97 -3.43 12.88 -2.48
C ALA A 97 -3.12 12.03 -1.23
N GLY A 98 -1.89 12.12 -0.71
CA GLY A 98 -1.47 11.40 0.50
C GLY A 98 -2.26 11.76 1.77
N LYS A 99 -2.77 13.00 1.89
CA LYS A 99 -3.65 13.41 3.01
C LYS A 99 -4.99 12.68 2.95
N GLU A 100 -5.60 12.57 1.77
CA GLU A 100 -6.88 11.87 1.60
C GLU A 100 -6.74 10.38 1.88
N VAL A 101 -5.68 9.75 1.35
CA VAL A 101 -5.32 8.36 1.63
C VAL A 101 -5.17 8.13 3.14
N SER A 102 -4.40 8.99 3.81
CA SER A 102 -4.15 8.88 5.26
C SER A 102 -5.42 8.97 6.10
N LYS A 103 -6.39 9.80 5.70
CA LYS A 103 -7.69 9.93 6.41
C LYS A 103 -8.50 8.63 6.33
N ASN A 104 -8.39 7.89 5.23
CA ASN A 104 -9.19 6.69 4.97
C ASN A 104 -8.68 5.42 5.65
N HIS A 105 -7.47 5.45 6.21
CA HIS A 105 -6.86 4.30 6.89
C HIS A 105 -7.59 3.83 8.15
N GLY A 106 -8.33 4.73 8.82
CA GLY A 106 -9.16 4.40 9.99
C GLY A 106 -8.45 3.51 11.03
N ARG A 107 -8.97 2.29 11.23
CA ARG A 107 -8.44 1.32 12.20
C ARG A 107 -7.10 0.67 11.81
N ASP A 108 -6.73 0.73 10.54
CA ASP A 108 -5.51 0.13 10.02
C ASP A 108 -4.31 1.11 10.12
N LEU A 109 -4.58 2.40 10.42
CA LEU A 109 -3.57 3.46 10.57
C LEU A 109 -2.37 3.10 11.48
N PRO A 110 -2.56 2.51 12.69
CA PRO A 110 -1.42 2.17 13.55
C PRO A 110 -0.41 1.22 12.91
N MET A 111 -0.89 0.22 12.15
CA MET A 111 -0.03 -0.74 11.48
C MET A 111 0.65 -0.10 10.28
N VAL A 112 -0.11 0.59 9.42
CA VAL A 112 0.45 1.21 8.21
C VAL A 112 1.48 2.26 8.58
N ALA A 113 1.19 3.13 9.55
CA ALA A 113 2.15 4.13 10.02
C ALA A 113 3.44 3.48 10.56
N ALA A 114 3.33 2.37 11.29
CA ALA A 114 4.49 1.67 11.81
C ALA A 114 5.29 0.98 10.69
N TRP A 115 4.63 0.39 9.71
CA TRP A 115 5.27 -0.24 8.56
C TRP A 115 5.96 0.78 7.65
N THR A 116 5.29 1.89 7.32
CA THR A 116 5.88 2.99 6.56
C THR A 116 7.12 3.55 7.27
N LEU A 117 7.02 3.77 8.59
CA LEU A 117 8.18 4.22 9.36
C LEU A 117 9.27 3.16 9.43
N ASP A 118 8.97 1.87 9.41
CA ASP A 118 9.98 0.81 9.41
C ASP A 118 10.78 0.78 8.11
N ALA A 119 10.10 0.96 6.96
CA ALA A 119 10.71 0.99 5.64
C ALA A 119 11.42 2.32 5.30
N ALA A 120 11.06 3.42 5.98
CA ALA A 120 11.61 4.75 5.72
C ALA A 120 13.07 4.91 6.18
N ASP A 121 13.87 5.62 5.39
CA ASP A 121 15.21 6.05 5.78
C ASP A 121 15.18 7.15 6.87
N GLU A 122 16.35 7.57 7.34
CA GLU A 122 16.46 8.55 8.43
C GLU A 122 15.88 9.93 8.06
N GLU A 123 16.09 10.38 6.81
CA GLU A 123 15.59 11.67 6.31
C GLU A 123 14.06 11.64 6.18
N GLN A 124 13.52 10.59 5.57
CA GLN A 124 12.09 10.35 5.42
C GLN A 124 11.40 10.25 6.77
N ARG A 125 11.99 9.52 7.73
CA ARG A 125 11.48 9.44 9.10
C ARG A 125 11.43 10.81 9.77
N ALA A 126 12.51 11.59 9.65
CA ALA A 126 12.56 12.94 10.21
C ALA A 126 11.46 13.83 9.62
N HIS A 127 11.27 13.76 8.30
CA HIS A 127 10.21 14.48 7.59
C HIS A 127 8.80 14.08 8.08
N ILE A 128 8.50 12.78 8.15
CA ILE A 128 7.22 12.27 8.66
C ILE A 128 6.97 12.73 10.11
N PHE A 129 7.99 12.69 10.97
CA PHE A 129 7.84 13.17 12.35
C PHE A 129 7.70 14.68 12.47
N ALA A 130 8.20 15.46 11.52
CA ALA A 130 8.04 16.91 11.51
C ALA A 130 6.60 17.32 11.18
N THR A 131 5.91 16.56 10.33
CA THR A 131 4.54 16.84 9.88
C THR A 131 3.46 16.14 10.73
N ALA A 132 3.81 15.06 11.43
CA ALA A 132 2.86 14.28 12.23
C ALA A 132 2.37 15.01 13.51
N PRO A 133 1.05 15.01 13.80
CA PRO A 133 0.50 15.53 15.05
C PRO A 133 1.16 14.90 16.28
N LEU A 134 1.42 15.71 17.31
CA LEU A 134 2.14 15.27 18.53
C LEU A 134 1.52 14.03 19.17
N LEU A 135 0.19 13.94 19.21
CA LEU A 135 -0.53 12.79 19.74
C LEU A 135 -0.17 11.48 19.00
N LEU A 136 -0.10 11.51 17.66
CA LEU A 136 0.24 10.33 16.87
C LEU A 136 1.70 9.90 17.10
N ARG A 137 2.61 10.86 17.25
CA ARG A 137 4.01 10.58 17.59
C ARG A 137 4.17 9.85 18.92
N VAL A 138 3.38 10.26 19.93
CA VAL A 138 3.38 9.61 21.24
C VAL A 138 2.80 8.19 21.15
N LEU A 139 1.66 8.01 20.49
CA LEU A 139 1.03 6.69 20.30
C LEU A 139 1.94 5.72 19.53
N TYR A 140 2.62 6.21 18.50
CA TYR A 140 3.60 5.43 17.75
C TYR A 140 4.72 4.91 18.65
N ARG A 141 5.37 5.81 19.41
CA ARG A 141 6.52 5.47 20.27
C ARG A 141 6.15 4.51 21.39
N LEU A 142 4.94 4.64 21.96
CA LEU A 142 4.54 3.88 23.14
C LEU A 142 3.88 2.53 22.79
N SER A 143 3.17 2.45 21.66
CA SER A 143 2.29 1.31 21.34
C SER A 143 2.48 0.75 19.94
N TRP A 144 2.30 1.57 18.90
CA TRP A 144 2.14 1.05 17.53
C TRP A 144 3.40 0.38 17.01
N ARG A 145 4.57 0.99 17.25
CA ARG A 145 5.87 0.43 16.88
C ARG A 145 6.08 -0.97 17.48
N ARG A 146 5.86 -1.11 18.79
CA ARG A 146 6.04 -2.39 19.50
C ARG A 146 5.04 -3.45 19.03
N ALA A 147 3.81 -3.05 18.73
CA ALA A 147 2.80 -3.98 18.20
C ALA A 147 3.17 -4.48 16.81
N TYR A 148 3.69 -3.60 15.95
CA TYR A 148 4.23 -3.94 14.63
C TYR A 148 5.43 -4.87 14.73
N GLU A 149 6.48 -4.49 15.49
CA GLU A 149 7.72 -5.27 15.63
C GLU A 149 7.43 -6.70 16.13
N ARG A 150 6.52 -6.86 17.10
CA ARG A 150 6.10 -8.19 17.57
C ARG A 150 5.45 -9.02 16.47
N ARG A 151 4.67 -8.40 15.59
CA ARG A 151 3.99 -9.10 14.48
C ARG A 151 4.96 -9.44 13.36
N ALA A 152 5.89 -8.55 13.05
CA ALA A 152 6.95 -8.79 12.07
C ALA A 152 7.82 -9.98 12.50
N ALA A 153 8.26 -10.01 13.76
CA ALA A 153 9.07 -11.11 14.30
C ALA A 153 8.36 -12.48 14.26
N GLN A 154 7.03 -12.50 14.41
CA GLN A 154 6.25 -13.75 14.28
C GLN A 154 6.23 -14.33 12.86
N VAL A 155 6.40 -13.47 11.85
CA VAL A 155 6.30 -13.86 10.43
C VAL A 155 7.67 -14.10 9.83
N PHE A 156 8.66 -13.27 10.17
CA PHE A 156 9.97 -13.25 9.51
C PHE A 156 11.13 -13.78 10.38
N GLY A 157 10.90 -14.05 11.67
CA GLY A 157 11.93 -14.48 12.63
C GLY A 157 12.68 -13.32 13.26
#